data_AF-A0A954L4Z2-F1
#
_entry.id   AF-A0A954L4Z2-F1
#
_cell.length_a   1.000
_cell.length_b   1.000
_cell.length_c   1.000
_cell.angle_alpha   90.00
_cell.angle_beta   90.00
_cell.angle_gamma   90.00
#
_symmetry.space_group_name_H-M   'P 1'
#
loop_
_entity.id
_entity.type
_entity.pdbx_description
1 polymer ?
#
loop_
_entity_poly.entity_id
_entity_poly.type
_entity_poly.pdbx_seq_one_letter_code
_entity_poly.pdbx_strand_id
1 'polypeptide(L)'
;MAELNYELPPLGLNPSSTAAGTSPGSFAKSPVIRPGVEGAYTFASPDTPGMPAPSEKTAWNFMPAGWSSVEERGARSEERAEAALNSQLATLNFTQSDGSTRTVTYPRDFEPITQLEHARLGIITPEMECVAAREPHLTPAQVRDEVAAGRMVIPANKVHLGYQLDPMAIGRASKTKINANMGASPVSSSTDEEVLKLKWAERWGADTVM
;
A
#
# COMPACT_ATOMS: atom_id res chain seq x y z
N MET A 1 -11.83 35.68 9.60
CA MET A 1 -11.63 34.69 10.68
C MET A 1 -10.39 35.11 11.44
N ALA A 2 -10.49 35.33 12.76
CA ALA A 2 -9.34 35.72 13.56
C ALA A 2 -8.28 34.61 13.51
N GLU A 3 -7.04 34.95 13.17
CA GLU A 3 -5.91 34.03 13.33
C GLU A 3 -5.76 33.72 14.82
N LEU A 4 -6.17 32.52 15.21
CA LEU A 4 -5.90 32.00 16.54
C LEU A 4 -4.40 31.67 16.59
N ASN A 5 -3.62 32.58 17.19
CA ASN A 5 -2.20 32.39 17.49
C ASN A 5 -2.07 31.35 18.61
N TYR A 6 -1.83 30.10 18.23
CA TYR A 6 -1.46 29.05 19.17
C TYR A 6 0.06 28.93 19.21
N GLU A 7 0.65 29.10 20.39
CA GLU A 7 2.04 28.73 20.64
C GLU A 7 2.11 27.21 20.78
N LEU A 8 2.84 26.54 19.89
CA LEU A 8 3.10 25.11 20.03
C LEU A 8 3.87 24.88 21.33
N PRO A 9 3.56 23.80 22.10
CA PRO A 9 4.39 23.45 23.24
C PRO A 9 5.85 23.27 22.77
N PRO A 10 6.84 23.64 23.59
CA PRO A 10 8.23 23.46 23.23
C PRO A 10 8.46 21.99 22.87
N LEU A 11 9.08 21.73 21.72
CA LEU A 11 9.53 20.39 21.35
C LEU A 11 10.32 19.85 22.53
N GLY A 12 9.76 18.87 23.25
CA GLY A 12 10.47 18.17 24.30
C GLY A 12 11.80 17.70 23.74
N LEU A 13 12.86 17.74 24.56
CA LEU A 13 14.23 17.38 24.18
C LEU A 13 14.20 16.16 23.26
N ASN A 14 14.37 16.42 21.97
CA ASN A 14 14.56 15.36 21.00
C ASN A 14 15.74 14.53 21.52
N PRO A 15 15.58 13.22 21.80
CA PRO A 15 16.70 12.42 22.28
C PRO A 15 17.83 12.37 21.24
N SER A 16 17.59 12.81 19.99
CA SER A 16 18.66 13.11 19.05
C SER A 16 18.24 13.94 17.84
N SER A 17 18.88 15.09 17.63
CA SER A 17 18.90 15.80 16.35
C SER A 17 20.03 15.35 15.42
N THR A 18 20.74 14.26 15.77
CA THR A 18 21.87 13.71 15.01
C THR A 18 21.59 12.29 14.54
N ALA A 19 22.18 11.87 13.42
CA ALA A 19 22.08 10.50 12.91
C ALA A 19 22.61 9.42 13.89
N ALA A 20 23.35 9.84 14.93
CA ALA A 20 23.94 8.95 15.92
C ALA A 20 22.98 8.54 17.04
N GLY A 21 22.02 9.38 17.40
CA GLY A 21 21.03 9.04 18.41
C GLY A 21 19.81 8.37 17.79
N THR A 22 20.02 7.18 17.26
CA THR A 22 18.92 6.24 17.13
C THR A 22 18.71 5.60 18.50
N SER A 23 17.51 5.73 19.06
CA SER A 23 16.96 4.67 19.93
C SER A 23 17.32 3.34 19.27
N PRO A 24 17.87 2.35 20.00
CA PRO A 24 18.60 1.20 19.43
C PRO A 24 17.94 0.77 18.14
N GLY A 25 18.62 1.13 17.04
CA GLY A 25 18.03 1.22 15.71
C GLY A 25 17.20 -0.01 15.44
N SER A 26 15.95 0.23 15.02
CA SER A 26 15.09 -0.76 14.41
C SER A 26 15.96 -1.75 13.65
N PHE A 27 16.08 -2.98 14.14
CA PHE A 27 16.91 -4.03 13.53
C PHE A 27 16.38 -4.45 12.14
N ALA A 28 15.41 -3.72 11.60
CA ALA A 28 14.78 -3.96 10.32
C ALA A 28 15.66 -3.42 9.18
N LYS A 29 15.87 -4.26 8.17
CA LYS A 29 16.54 -3.86 6.93
C LYS A 29 15.74 -2.76 6.22
N SER A 30 16.42 -1.96 5.41
CA SER A 30 15.76 -1.05 4.47
C SER A 30 14.73 -1.82 3.63
N PRO A 31 13.58 -1.21 3.29
CA PRO A 31 12.59 -1.89 2.49
C PRO A 31 13.17 -2.30 1.13
N VAL A 32 13.05 -3.58 0.81
CA VAL A 32 13.34 -4.11 -0.53
C VAL A 32 12.05 -4.07 -1.32
N ILE A 33 11.95 -3.16 -2.29
CA ILE A 33 10.77 -3.01 -3.14
C ILE A 33 10.92 -4.00 -4.30
N ARG A 34 10.40 -5.22 -4.11
CA ARG A 34 10.37 -6.27 -5.13
C ARG A 34 9.06 -7.06 -5.11
N PRO A 35 8.56 -7.51 -6.26
CA PRO A 35 7.36 -8.35 -6.32
C PRO A 35 7.52 -9.64 -5.50
N GLY A 36 6.40 -10.19 -5.02
CA GLY A 36 6.39 -11.51 -4.37
C GLY A 36 7.16 -11.57 -3.04
N VAL A 37 7.70 -12.74 -2.69
CA VAL A 37 8.28 -13.05 -1.37
C VAL A 37 9.55 -12.25 -1.07
N GLU A 38 10.30 -11.84 -2.09
CA GLU A 38 11.54 -11.09 -1.88
C GLU A 38 11.32 -9.72 -1.24
N GLY A 39 10.16 -9.12 -1.50
CA GLY A 39 9.73 -7.89 -0.82
C GLY A 39 9.26 -8.10 0.61
N ALA A 40 9.05 -9.35 1.08
CA ALA A 40 8.52 -9.66 2.41
C ALA A 40 9.55 -9.47 3.54
N TYR A 41 10.85 -9.49 3.23
CA TYR A 41 11.96 -9.29 4.19
C TYR A 41 12.11 -7.85 4.70
N THR A 42 11.11 -7.03 4.47
CA THR A 42 11.11 -5.67 4.94
C THR A 42 11.32 -5.67 6.46
N PHE A 43 10.59 -6.45 7.29
CA PHE A 43 10.53 -6.24 8.77
C PHE A 43 11.24 -7.27 9.62
N ALA A 44 11.60 -8.42 9.07
CA ALA A 44 12.46 -9.29 9.83
C ALA A 44 13.80 -8.57 9.96
N SER A 45 14.22 -8.31 11.19
CA SER A 45 15.61 -8.52 11.52
C SER A 45 15.79 -10.03 11.44
N PRO A 46 16.15 -10.57 10.27
CA PRO A 46 16.29 -12.02 10.14
C PRO A 46 17.44 -12.53 11.00
N ASP A 47 18.21 -11.60 11.56
CA ASP A 47 19.41 -11.75 12.31
C ASP A 47 19.16 -11.56 13.83
N THR A 48 17.92 -11.25 14.27
CA THR A 48 17.58 -11.18 15.70
C THR A 48 17.50 -12.59 16.28
N PRO A 49 18.34 -12.94 17.27
CA PRO A 49 18.34 -14.27 17.87
C PRO A 49 16.95 -14.64 18.44
N GLY A 50 16.42 -15.79 18.03
CA GLY A 50 15.15 -16.33 18.52
C GLY A 50 13.89 -15.81 17.81
N MET A 51 14.00 -14.89 16.85
CA MET A 51 12.86 -14.48 16.02
C MET A 51 12.62 -15.49 14.89
N PRO A 52 11.35 -15.85 14.59
CA PRO A 52 11.04 -16.69 13.45
C PRO A 52 11.34 -15.97 12.13
N ALA A 53 11.68 -16.75 11.10
CA ALA A 53 11.84 -16.21 9.76
C ALA A 53 10.52 -15.57 9.28
N PRO A 54 10.58 -14.49 8.48
CA PRO A 54 9.38 -13.91 7.89
C PRO A 54 8.69 -14.92 6.98
N SER A 55 7.36 -14.81 6.90
CA SER A 55 6.53 -15.67 6.07
C SER A 55 6.95 -15.61 4.60
N GLU A 56 7.11 -16.77 3.99
CA GLU A 56 7.27 -16.90 2.54
C GLU A 56 5.94 -16.75 1.78
N LYS A 57 4.82 -16.62 2.50
CA LYS A 57 3.51 -16.42 1.88
C LYS A 57 3.20 -14.93 1.73
N THR A 58 2.63 -14.58 0.58
CA THR A 58 2.06 -13.26 0.26
C THR A 58 0.55 -13.39 0.00
N ALA A 59 -0.14 -12.28 -0.29
CA ALA A 59 -1.55 -12.33 -0.66
C ALA A 59 -1.82 -13.22 -1.90
N TRP A 60 -0.82 -13.49 -2.74
CA TRP A 60 -0.93 -14.44 -3.85
C TRP A 60 -1.11 -15.89 -3.42
N ASN A 61 -0.79 -16.24 -2.17
CA ASN A 61 -1.02 -17.58 -1.61
C ASN A 61 -2.42 -17.73 -1.01
N PHE A 62 -3.19 -16.64 -0.91
CA PHE A 62 -4.53 -16.59 -0.32
C PHE A 62 -5.53 -16.08 -1.36
N MET A 63 -5.58 -16.78 -2.50
CA MET A 63 -6.48 -16.42 -3.60
C MET A 63 -7.89 -16.97 -3.36
N PRO A 64 -8.95 -16.27 -3.83
CA PRO A 64 -10.32 -16.80 -3.79
C PRO A 64 -10.48 -18.09 -4.61
N ALA A 65 -11.60 -18.78 -4.41
CA ALA A 65 -11.93 -19.94 -5.23
C ALA A 65 -11.99 -19.58 -6.72
N GLY A 66 -11.46 -20.45 -7.59
CA GLY A 66 -11.40 -20.22 -9.03
C GLY A 66 -10.26 -19.31 -9.50
N TRP A 67 -9.44 -18.80 -8.58
CA TRP A 67 -8.24 -18.03 -8.90
C TRP A 67 -6.96 -18.85 -8.72
N SER A 68 -6.00 -18.62 -9.59
CA SER A 68 -4.62 -19.11 -9.45
C SER A 68 -3.62 -18.13 -10.05
N SER A 69 -2.36 -18.20 -9.62
CA SER A 69 -1.29 -17.38 -10.18
C SER A 69 0.01 -18.15 -10.28
N VAL A 70 0.75 -17.92 -11.36
CA VAL A 70 2.10 -18.46 -11.59
C VAL A 70 3.03 -17.29 -11.89
N GLU A 71 4.23 -17.31 -11.30
CA GLU A 71 5.29 -16.34 -11.58
C GLU A 71 6.41 -17.05 -12.35
N GLU A 72 6.77 -16.53 -13.51
CA GLU A 72 7.85 -17.04 -14.35
C GLU A 72 9.00 -16.04 -14.40
N ARG A 73 10.22 -16.50 -14.09
CA ARG A 73 11.45 -15.71 -14.17
C ARG A 73 12.35 -16.24 -15.30
N GLY A 74 12.47 -15.47 -16.38
CA GLY A 74 13.33 -15.80 -17.53
C GLY A 74 12.70 -15.45 -18.89
N ALA A 75 13.49 -15.51 -19.97
CA ALA A 75 12.99 -15.39 -21.34
C ALA A 75 12.15 -16.64 -21.67
N ARG A 76 10.92 -16.44 -22.15
CA ARG A 76 9.99 -17.53 -22.52
C ARG A 76 10.65 -18.50 -23.50
N SER A 77 10.64 -19.79 -23.19
CA SER A 77 10.41 -20.81 -24.21
C SER A 77 8.99 -20.60 -24.73
N GLU A 78 8.81 -20.56 -26.04
CA GLU A 78 7.52 -20.41 -26.72
C GLU A 78 6.61 -21.65 -26.55
N GLU A 79 6.48 -22.17 -25.34
CA GLU A 79 5.47 -23.17 -25.06
C GLU A 79 4.17 -22.42 -24.83
N ARG A 80 3.37 -22.36 -25.92
CA ARG A 80 1.96 -22.01 -25.90
C ARG A 80 1.35 -22.53 -24.61
N ALA A 81 0.91 -21.62 -23.74
CA ALA A 81 -0.02 -21.96 -22.69
C ALA A 81 -1.27 -22.55 -23.37
N GLU A 82 -1.34 -23.88 -23.46
CA GLU A 82 -2.58 -24.60 -23.59
C GLU A 82 -3.36 -24.39 -22.28
N ALA A 83 -3.87 -23.16 -22.10
CA ALA A 83 -4.89 -22.90 -21.11
C ALA A 83 -6.18 -23.55 -21.65
N ALA A 84 -6.43 -24.73 -21.11
CA ALA A 84 -7.59 -25.57 -21.32
C ALA A 84 -8.89 -24.77 -21.56
N LEU A 85 -9.49 -25.05 -22.72
CA LEU A 85 -10.90 -25.38 -23.01
C LEU A 85 -11.91 -25.36 -21.84
N ASN A 86 -11.95 -24.32 -21.00
CA ASN A 86 -12.97 -24.14 -19.99
C ASN A 86 -13.57 -22.74 -20.15
N SER A 87 -14.79 -22.67 -20.70
CA SER A 87 -15.43 -21.41 -21.11
C SER A 87 -15.60 -20.39 -19.99
N GLN A 88 -15.57 -20.85 -18.73
CA GLN A 88 -15.85 -20.05 -17.53
C GLN A 88 -14.63 -19.34 -16.92
N LEU A 89 -13.40 -19.70 -17.31
CA LEU A 89 -12.18 -19.09 -16.78
C LEU A 89 -11.49 -18.21 -17.83
N ALA A 90 -10.84 -17.15 -17.37
CA ALA A 90 -9.97 -16.29 -18.14
C ALA A 90 -8.54 -16.36 -17.58
N THR A 91 -7.56 -16.21 -18.47
CA THR A 91 -6.13 -16.17 -18.10
C THR A 91 -5.51 -14.92 -18.72
N LEU A 92 -4.76 -14.17 -17.92
CA LEU A 92 -4.00 -13.00 -18.37
C LEU A 92 -2.54 -13.11 -17.92
N ASN A 93 -1.66 -12.43 -18.66
CA ASN A 93 -0.24 -12.32 -18.35
C ASN A 93 0.14 -10.84 -18.27
N PHE A 94 0.90 -10.45 -17.25
CA PHE A 94 1.45 -9.10 -17.16
C PHE A 94 2.88 -9.11 -16.62
N THR A 95 3.65 -8.08 -17.01
CA THR A 95 5.01 -7.87 -16.54
C THR A 95 5.00 -7.16 -15.19
N GLN A 96 5.73 -7.72 -14.22
CA GLN A 96 5.98 -7.13 -12.90
C GLN A 96 7.09 -6.08 -12.97
N SER A 97 7.26 -5.28 -11.92
CA SER A 97 8.21 -4.16 -11.87
C SER A 97 9.68 -4.59 -11.97
N ASP A 98 9.98 -5.85 -11.66
CA ASP A 98 11.31 -6.45 -11.78
C ASP A 98 11.57 -7.11 -13.14
N GLY A 99 10.62 -7.02 -14.08
CA GLY A 99 10.69 -7.62 -15.41
C GLY A 99 10.24 -9.07 -15.49
N SER A 100 9.92 -9.73 -14.37
CA SER A 100 9.32 -11.06 -14.37
C SER A 100 7.89 -11.03 -14.91
N THR A 101 7.39 -12.16 -15.42
CA THR A 101 6.02 -12.27 -15.92
C THR A 101 5.16 -13.01 -14.91
N ARG A 102 3.98 -12.48 -14.61
CA ARG A 102 2.97 -13.17 -13.81
C ARG A 102 1.78 -13.54 -14.68
N THR A 103 1.38 -14.80 -14.59
CA THR A 103 0.16 -15.35 -15.17
C THR A 103 -0.89 -15.48 -14.08
N VAL A 104 -2.10 -15.01 -14.35
CA VAL A 104 -3.23 -15.09 -13.41
C VAL A 104 -4.42 -15.70 -14.14
N THR A 105 -5.01 -16.73 -13.53
CA THR A 105 -6.28 -17.34 -13.97
C THR A 105 -7.37 -16.98 -12.98
N TYR A 106 -8.54 -16.60 -13.48
CA TYR A 106 -9.66 -16.09 -12.68
C TYR A 106 -11.01 -16.35 -13.39
N PRO A 107 -12.17 -16.25 -12.70
CA PRO A 107 -13.48 -16.37 -13.31
C PRO A 107 -13.69 -15.30 -14.39
N ARG A 108 -14.18 -15.70 -15.58
CA ARG A 108 -14.30 -14.81 -16.76
C ARG A 108 -15.30 -13.67 -16.55
N ASP A 109 -16.30 -13.87 -15.71
CA ASP A 109 -17.35 -12.91 -15.35
C ASP A 109 -16.94 -11.99 -14.18
N PHE A 110 -15.74 -12.13 -13.64
CA PHE A 110 -15.26 -11.30 -12.54
C PHE A 110 -14.93 -9.88 -13.01
N GLU A 111 -15.51 -8.89 -12.33
CA GLU A 111 -15.22 -7.47 -12.53
C GLU A 111 -14.47 -6.91 -11.31
N PRO A 112 -13.25 -6.36 -11.48
CA PRO A 112 -12.49 -5.80 -10.37
C PRO A 112 -13.15 -4.51 -9.88
N ILE A 113 -13.24 -4.33 -8.56
CA ILE A 113 -13.78 -3.12 -7.93
C ILE A 113 -12.74 -2.45 -7.04
N THR A 114 -12.03 -3.24 -6.24
CA THR A 114 -11.02 -2.77 -5.29
C THR A 114 -9.66 -2.62 -5.94
N GLN A 115 -8.79 -1.81 -5.32
CA GLN A 115 -7.41 -1.63 -5.79
C GLN A 115 -6.62 -2.94 -5.80
N LEU A 116 -6.88 -3.85 -4.85
CA LEU A 116 -6.27 -5.19 -4.81
C LEU A 116 -6.65 -6.04 -6.03
N GLU A 117 -7.93 -6.01 -6.43
CA GLU A 117 -8.44 -6.78 -7.56
C GLU A 117 -7.86 -6.26 -8.88
N HIS A 118 -7.86 -4.94 -9.07
CA HIS A 118 -7.21 -4.31 -10.24
C HIS A 118 -5.72 -4.68 -10.31
N ALA A 119 -5.02 -4.57 -9.18
CA ALA A 119 -3.59 -4.89 -9.10
C ALA A 119 -3.30 -6.36 -9.46
N ARG A 120 -4.13 -7.29 -8.98
CA ARG A 120 -4.00 -8.72 -9.27
C ARG A 120 -4.26 -9.07 -10.74
N LEU A 121 -5.03 -8.24 -11.44
CA LEU A 121 -5.24 -8.37 -12.89
C LEU A 121 -4.18 -7.61 -13.71
N GLY A 122 -3.12 -7.09 -13.06
CA GLY A 122 -2.03 -6.38 -13.72
C GLY A 122 -2.36 -4.93 -14.09
N ILE A 123 -3.55 -4.43 -13.71
CA ILE A 123 -4.06 -3.11 -14.06
C ILE A 123 -3.42 -2.07 -13.13
N ILE A 124 -2.86 -1.02 -13.72
CA ILE A 124 -2.44 0.19 -13.00
C ILE A 124 -3.60 1.17 -13.06
N THR A 125 -4.14 1.55 -11.90
CA THR A 125 -5.26 2.47 -11.79
C THR A 125 -4.79 3.92 -11.69
N PRO A 126 -5.65 4.92 -11.95
CA PRO A 126 -5.32 6.33 -11.73
C PRO A 126 -4.90 6.62 -10.28
N GLU A 127 -5.46 5.90 -9.30
CA GLU A 127 -5.05 6.06 -7.89
C GLU A 127 -3.62 5.56 -7.65
N MET A 128 -3.20 4.48 -8.31
CA MET A 128 -1.81 4.01 -8.23
C MET A 128 -0.84 4.99 -8.89
N GLU A 129 -1.22 5.61 -10.00
CA GLU A 129 -0.43 6.67 -10.64
C GLU A 129 -0.31 7.90 -9.74
N CYS A 130 -1.41 8.32 -9.11
CA CYS A 130 -1.41 9.42 -8.15
C CYS A 130 -0.49 9.14 -6.95
N VAL A 131 -0.55 7.93 -6.39
CA VAL A 131 0.36 7.48 -5.33
C VAL A 131 1.81 7.55 -5.78
N ALA A 132 2.14 7.05 -6.98
CA ALA A 132 3.50 7.09 -7.51
C ALA A 132 4.00 8.53 -7.72
N ALA A 133 3.12 9.45 -8.14
CA ALA A 133 3.47 10.87 -8.25
C ALA A 133 3.79 11.50 -6.88
N ARG A 134 3.10 11.07 -5.81
CA ARG A 134 3.33 11.51 -4.42
C ARG A 134 4.56 10.86 -3.77
N GLU A 135 4.88 9.64 -4.19
CA GLU A 135 6.02 8.84 -3.73
C GLU A 135 7.00 8.62 -4.89
N PRO A 136 7.75 9.65 -5.32
CA PRO A 136 8.54 9.61 -6.57
C PRO A 136 9.68 8.58 -6.56
N HIS A 137 9.96 7.95 -5.42
CA HIS A 137 10.86 6.80 -5.33
C HIS A 137 10.20 5.46 -5.71
N LEU A 138 8.90 5.45 -6.01
CA LEU A 138 8.12 4.31 -6.47
C LEU A 138 7.55 4.57 -7.87
N THR A 139 7.65 3.57 -8.74
CA THR A 139 6.93 3.56 -10.02
C THR A 139 5.50 3.06 -9.85
N PRO A 140 4.56 3.40 -10.75
CA PRO A 140 3.19 2.86 -10.71
C PRO A 140 3.14 1.33 -10.73
N ALA A 141 4.08 0.68 -11.45
CA ALA A 141 4.20 -0.78 -11.46
C ALA A 141 4.64 -1.35 -10.10
N GLN A 142 5.56 -0.68 -9.39
CA GLN A 142 5.94 -1.09 -8.03
C GLN A 142 4.79 -0.91 -7.04
N VAL A 143 4.03 0.19 -7.15
CA VAL A 143 2.82 0.41 -6.34
C VAL A 143 1.81 -0.71 -6.58
N ARG A 144 1.51 -1.03 -7.85
CA ARG A 144 0.64 -2.15 -8.23
C ARG A 144 1.11 -3.45 -7.62
N ASP A 145 2.40 -3.78 -7.72
CA ASP A 145 2.92 -5.06 -7.25
C ASP A 145 2.89 -5.19 -5.72
N GLU A 146 3.13 -4.11 -4.99
CA GLU A 146 2.97 -4.06 -3.53
C GLU A 146 1.50 -4.23 -3.12
N VAL A 147 0.57 -3.60 -3.86
CA VAL A 147 -0.88 -3.74 -3.64
C VAL A 147 -1.32 -5.18 -3.95
N ALA A 148 -0.91 -5.75 -5.07
CA ALA A 148 -1.27 -7.11 -5.47
C ALA A 148 -0.72 -8.18 -4.51
N ALA A 149 0.47 -7.95 -3.95
CA ALA A 149 1.08 -8.80 -2.93
C ALA A 149 0.48 -8.60 -1.52
N GLY A 150 -0.41 -7.61 -1.33
CA GLY A 150 -1.07 -7.30 -0.06
C GLY A 150 -0.16 -6.65 0.99
N ARG A 151 0.92 -5.99 0.56
CA ARG A 151 1.85 -5.26 1.45
C ARG A 151 1.63 -3.74 1.45
N MET A 152 0.78 -3.27 0.55
CA MET A 152 0.34 -1.89 0.45
C MET A 152 -1.16 -1.86 0.21
N VAL A 153 -1.83 -0.87 0.77
CA VAL A 153 -3.24 -0.58 0.52
C VAL A 153 -3.40 0.86 0.08
N ILE A 154 -4.41 1.11 -0.75
CA ILE A 154 -4.83 2.45 -1.15
C ILE A 154 -6.30 2.59 -0.73
N PRO A 155 -6.60 3.25 0.40
CA PRO A 155 -7.96 3.42 0.89
C PRO A 155 -8.72 4.43 0.01
N ALA A 156 -9.24 3.95 -1.12
CA ALA A 156 -9.92 4.76 -2.12
C ALA A 156 -11.35 4.24 -2.35
N ASN A 157 -12.26 4.57 -1.43
CA ASN A 157 -13.68 4.27 -1.64
C ASN A 157 -14.20 5.06 -2.85
N LYS A 158 -14.88 4.39 -3.79
CA LYS A 158 -15.44 4.98 -5.02
C LYS A 158 -16.34 6.19 -4.77
N VAL A 159 -17.09 6.20 -3.66
CA VAL A 159 -17.92 7.34 -3.27
C VAL A 159 -17.05 8.54 -2.88
N HIS A 160 -16.00 8.31 -2.09
CA HIS A 160 -15.09 9.38 -1.65
C HIS A 160 -14.24 9.92 -2.80
N LEU A 161 -13.86 9.08 -3.77
CA LEU A 161 -13.24 9.52 -5.02
C LEU A 161 -14.11 10.54 -5.78
N GLY A 162 -15.43 10.36 -5.76
CA GLY A 162 -16.38 11.32 -6.32
C GLY A 162 -16.37 12.69 -5.63
N TYR A 163 -15.89 12.76 -4.39
CA TYR A 163 -15.68 13.99 -3.63
C TYR A 163 -14.22 14.47 -3.67
N GLN A 164 -13.46 14.09 -4.69
CA GLN A 164 -12.07 14.54 -4.91
C GLN A 164 -11.10 14.10 -3.80
N LEU A 165 -11.30 12.90 -3.23
CA LEU A 165 -10.28 12.27 -2.40
C LEU A 165 -8.94 12.28 -3.15
N ASP A 166 -7.89 12.74 -2.49
CA ASP A 166 -6.52 12.71 -3.00
C ASP A 166 -5.82 11.39 -2.57
N PRO A 167 -5.70 10.39 -3.46
CA PRO A 167 -5.33 9.02 -3.09
C PRO A 167 -3.91 8.91 -2.51
N MET A 168 -3.78 8.14 -1.43
CA MET A 168 -2.49 7.84 -0.80
C MET A 168 -2.34 6.35 -0.55
N ALA A 169 -1.08 5.90 -0.45
CA ALA A 169 -0.76 4.54 -0.08
C ALA A 169 -0.38 4.43 1.39
N ILE A 170 -0.84 3.35 2.01
CA ILE A 170 -0.36 2.88 3.30
C ILE A 170 0.30 1.54 3.04
N GLY A 171 1.61 1.53 3.12
CA GLY A 171 2.42 0.35 2.93
C GLY A 171 3.83 0.64 3.36
N ARG A 172 4.65 -0.40 3.46
CA ARG A 172 6.01 -0.18 3.92
C ARG A 172 6.95 0.40 2.86
N ALA A 173 6.66 0.17 1.60
CA ALA A 173 7.40 0.76 0.49
C ALA A 173 7.15 2.28 0.37
N SER A 174 6.01 2.79 0.87
CA SER A 174 5.71 4.22 0.93
C SER A 174 6.33 4.88 2.16
N LYS A 175 6.31 6.21 2.23
CA LYS A 175 6.69 6.93 3.47
C LYS A 175 5.74 6.56 4.60
N THR A 176 6.23 6.64 5.84
CA THR A 176 5.38 6.47 7.03
C THR A 176 4.24 7.48 7.01
N LYS A 177 3.02 6.98 7.25
CA LYS A 177 1.80 7.78 7.31
C LYS A 177 1.35 7.96 8.74
N ILE A 178 0.74 9.10 9.05
CA ILE A 178 0.18 9.42 10.37
C ILE A 178 -1.33 9.66 10.29
N ASN A 179 -2.04 9.25 11.34
CA ASN A 179 -3.48 9.40 11.46
C ASN A 179 -3.83 10.35 12.61
N ALA A 180 -4.80 11.24 12.41
CA ALA A 180 -5.40 12.03 13.46
C ALA A 180 -6.82 11.52 13.78
N ASN A 181 -7.09 11.23 15.05
CA ASN A 181 -8.44 10.88 15.50
C ASN A 181 -9.22 12.15 15.85
N MET A 182 -10.46 12.24 15.39
CA MET A 182 -11.43 13.26 15.76
C MET A 182 -12.76 12.64 16.17
N GLY A 183 -13.67 13.47 16.65
CA GLY A 183 -14.92 12.99 17.18
C GLY A 183 -15.64 14.05 17.99
N ALA A 184 -16.96 13.99 17.87
CA ALA A 184 -17.89 14.75 18.68
C ALA A 184 -18.01 14.14 20.08
N SER A 185 -17.92 14.96 21.12
CA SER A 185 -18.29 14.57 22.47
C SER A 185 -19.76 14.88 22.72
N PRO A 186 -20.51 14.05 23.46
CA PRO A 186 -21.90 14.35 23.84
C PRO A 186 -22.07 15.67 24.61
N VAL A 187 -20.99 16.19 25.18
CA VAL A 187 -20.99 17.38 26.04
C VAL A 187 -20.73 18.67 25.25
N SER A 188 -20.01 18.58 24.12
CA SER A 188 -19.63 19.71 23.28
C SER A 188 -19.21 19.17 21.92
N SER A 189 -20.02 19.46 20.92
CA SER A 189 -19.69 19.25 19.52
C SER A 189 -20.63 20.09 18.65
N SER A 190 -20.06 20.89 17.75
CA SER A 190 -20.79 21.44 16.60
C SER A 190 -20.17 20.93 15.30
N THR A 191 -20.96 20.88 14.22
CA THR A 191 -20.46 20.49 12.90
C THR A 191 -19.29 21.38 12.45
N ASP A 192 -19.36 22.68 12.75
CA ASP A 192 -18.30 23.64 12.39
C ASP A 192 -16.99 23.37 13.13
N GLU A 193 -17.06 22.97 14.42
CA GLU A 193 -15.89 22.57 15.21
C GLU A 193 -15.24 21.30 14.66
N GLU A 194 -16.03 20.29 14.25
CA GLU A 194 -15.47 19.07 13.65
C GLU A 194 -14.79 19.35 12.31
N VAL A 195 -15.39 20.19 11.46
CA VAL A 195 -14.76 20.64 10.20
C VAL A 195 -13.48 21.42 10.48
N LEU A 196 -13.44 22.22 11.54
CA LEU A 196 -12.23 22.93 11.94
C LEU A 196 -11.12 21.96 12.39
N LYS A 197 -11.45 20.94 13.17
CA LYS A 197 -10.49 19.88 13.57
C LYS A 197 -9.91 19.18 12.35
N LEU A 198 -10.74 18.87 11.35
CA LEU A 198 -10.29 18.27 10.08
C LEU A 198 -9.28 19.14 9.36
N LYS A 199 -9.62 20.41 9.13
CA LYS A 199 -8.71 21.36 8.47
C LYS A 199 -7.42 21.55 9.26
N TRP A 200 -7.48 21.48 10.59
CA TRP A 200 -6.30 21.58 11.45
C TRP A 200 -5.40 20.35 11.32
N ALA A 201 -5.98 19.15 11.34
CA ALA A 201 -5.25 17.90 11.16
C ALA A 201 -4.52 17.86 9.82
N GLU A 202 -5.21 18.18 8.72
CA GLU A 202 -4.62 18.25 7.38
C GLU A 202 -3.49 19.28 7.31
N ARG A 203 -3.71 20.49 7.85
CA ARG A 203 -2.72 21.58 7.87
C ARG A 203 -1.40 21.16 8.53
N TRP A 204 -1.47 20.36 9.59
CA TRP A 204 -0.29 19.92 10.35
C TRP A 204 0.25 18.55 9.89
N GLY A 205 -0.23 18.04 8.75
CA GLY A 205 0.35 16.90 8.07
C GLY A 205 -0.23 15.55 8.44
N ALA A 206 -1.45 15.49 8.99
CA ALA A 206 -2.16 14.22 9.08
C ALA A 206 -2.41 13.66 7.67
N ASP A 207 -1.96 12.44 7.40
CA ASP A 207 -2.23 11.76 6.14
C ASP A 207 -3.68 11.25 6.12
N THR A 208 -4.13 10.65 7.23
CA THR A 208 -5.51 10.16 7.36
C THR A 208 -6.19 10.71 8.61
N VAL A 209 -7.51 10.64 8.59
CA VAL A 209 -8.35 11.08 9.70
C VAL A 209 -9.42 10.01 9.97
N MET A 210 -9.71 9.78 11.25
CA MET A 210 -10.82 8.94 11.70
C MET A 210 -11.70 9.66 12.70
#